data_AF-A0A961L6L0-F1
#
_entry.id   AF-A0A961L6L0-F1
#
_cell.length_a   1.000
_cell.length_b   1.000
_cell.length_c   1.000
_cell.angle_alpha   90.00
_cell.angle_beta   90.00
_cell.angle_gamma   90.00
#
_symmetry.space_group_name_H-M   'P 1'
#
loop_
_entity.id
_entity.type
_entity.pdbx_description
1 polymer ?
#
loop_
_entity_poly.entity_id
_entity_poly.type
_entity_poly.pdbx_seq_one_letter_code
_entity_poly.pdbx_strand_id
1 'polypeptide(L)'
;MTYQTLLLLSVAVAASAFVQGAVGIGFALIIAPTLALLDPSTLPVTLLILMLPLNFIVAWRERAAIDRSGATWITGGRFLGTFLGMAVLVALSVRQLEIAVGLFTVLAAVVALAAPP
;
A
#
# COMPACT_ATOMS: atom_id res chain seq x y z
N MET A 1 1.94 12.14 -19.11
CA MET A 1 0.99 12.69 -18.14
C MET A 1 0.67 14.14 -18.50
N THR A 2 -0.60 14.49 -18.69
CA THR A 2 -1.04 15.86 -19.03
C THR A 2 -0.96 16.78 -17.79
N TYR A 3 -0.74 18.08 -17.96
CA TYR A 3 -0.70 19.04 -16.84
C TYR A 3 -1.93 19.01 -15.94
N GLN A 4 -3.13 18.81 -16.52
CA GLN A 4 -4.38 18.67 -15.77
C GLN A 4 -4.36 17.43 -14.86
N THR A 5 -3.88 16.29 -15.36
CA THR A 5 -3.73 15.05 -14.58
C THR A 5 -2.78 15.25 -13.41
N LEU A 6 -1.65 15.93 -13.65
CA LEU A 6 -0.68 16.23 -12.59
C LEU A 6 -1.28 17.12 -11.50
N LEU A 7 -2.07 18.15 -11.88
CA LEU A 7 -2.73 19.03 -10.92
C LEU A 7 -3.75 18.26 -10.06
N LEU A 8 -4.60 17.45 -10.70
CA LEU A 8 -5.59 16.62 -10.00
C LEU A 8 -4.92 15.64 -9.03
N LEU A 9 -3.87 14.95 -9.47
CA LEU A 9 -3.11 14.04 -8.62
C LEU A 9 -2.42 14.77 -7.46
N SER A 10 -1.88 15.96 -7.69
CA SER A 10 -1.23 16.75 -6.63
C SER A 10 -2.24 17.16 -5.54
N VAL A 11 -3.44 17.58 -5.95
CA VAL A 11 -4.53 17.91 -5.01
C VAL A 11 -4.97 16.65 -4.26
N ALA A 12 -5.14 15.52 -4.94
CA ALA A 12 -5.49 14.26 -4.31
C ALA A 12 -4.42 13.81 -3.30
N VAL A 13 -3.14 13.93 -3.65
CA VAL A 13 -1.99 13.60 -2.78
C VAL A 13 -1.99 14.50 -1.55
N ALA A 14 -2.21 15.80 -1.70
CA ALA A 14 -2.30 16.72 -0.57
C ALA A 14 -3.48 16.38 0.36
N ALA A 15 -4.66 16.16 -0.20
CA ALA A 15 -5.87 15.82 0.56
C ALA A 15 -5.72 14.48 1.31
N SER A 16 -5.21 13.46 0.62
CA SER A 16 -4.99 12.12 1.20
C SER A 16 -3.88 12.11 2.27
N ALA A 17 -2.81 12.89 2.08
CA ALA A 17 -1.75 13.05 3.07
C ALA A 17 -2.28 13.77 4.32
N PHE A 18 -3.12 14.79 4.15
CA PHE A 18 -3.82 15.46 5.25
C PHE A 18 -4.70 14.48 6.03
N VAL A 19 -5.51 13.68 5.34
CA VAL A 19 -6.36 12.65 5.97
C VAL A 19 -5.53 11.64 6.75
N GLN A 20 -4.48 11.08 6.16
CA GLN A 20 -3.60 10.14 6.88
C GLN A 20 -2.93 10.82 8.08
N GLY A 21 -2.46 12.06 7.94
CA GLY A 21 -1.83 12.80 9.03
C GLY A 21 -2.76 13.13 10.19
N ALA A 22 -4.07 13.26 9.93
CA ALA A 22 -5.10 13.56 10.92
C ALA A 22 -5.70 12.30 11.58
N VAL A 23 -5.96 11.25 10.80
CA VAL A 23 -6.66 10.02 11.26
C VAL A 23 -5.69 8.86 11.55
N GLY A 24 -4.49 8.88 10.98
CA GLY A 24 -3.48 7.82 11.09
C GLY A 24 -3.49 6.81 9.93
N ILE A 25 -4.59 6.73 9.17
CA ILE A 25 -4.77 5.87 7.99
C ILE A 25 -5.45 6.65 6.86
N GLY A 26 -5.31 6.21 5.60
CA GLY A 26 -6.15 6.73 4.50
C GLY A 26 -5.43 7.07 3.20
N PHE A 27 -4.11 7.33 3.20
CA PHE A 27 -3.42 7.76 1.97
C PHE A 27 -3.54 6.73 0.85
N ALA A 28 -3.17 5.47 1.12
CA ALA A 28 -3.31 4.40 0.12
C ALA A 28 -4.77 4.16 -0.28
N LEU A 29 -5.72 4.27 0.66
CA LEU A 29 -7.15 4.05 0.39
C LEU A 29 -7.72 5.07 -0.60
N ILE A 30 -7.18 6.30 -0.58
CA ILE A 30 -7.61 7.37 -1.49
C ILE A 30 -6.76 7.35 -2.77
N ILE A 31 -5.44 7.30 -2.67
CA ILE A 31 -4.53 7.46 -3.82
C ILE A 31 -4.48 6.25 -4.75
N ALA A 32 -4.58 5.03 -4.23
CA ALA A 32 -4.56 3.84 -5.07
C ALA A 32 -5.67 3.86 -6.15
N PRO A 33 -6.96 4.05 -5.81
CA PRO A 33 -8.01 4.13 -6.82
C PRO A 33 -7.89 5.39 -7.69
N THR A 34 -7.46 6.54 -7.16
CA THR A 34 -7.26 7.75 -7.97
C THR A 34 -6.19 7.56 -9.04
N LEU A 35 -5.05 6.96 -8.69
CA LEU A 35 -4.01 6.63 -9.67
C LEU A 35 -4.49 5.57 -10.68
N ALA A 36 -5.25 4.56 -10.23
CA ALA A 36 -5.79 3.54 -11.12
C ALA A 36 -6.72 4.12 -12.20
N LEU A 37 -7.46 5.18 -11.87
CA LEU A 37 -8.36 5.87 -12.81
C LEU A 37 -7.64 6.86 -13.73
N LEU A 38 -6.60 7.54 -13.24
CA LEU A 38 -5.96 8.64 -13.97
C LEU A 38 -4.68 8.25 -14.72
N ASP A 39 -3.83 7.42 -14.12
CA ASP A 39 -2.61 6.91 -14.73
C ASP A 39 -2.18 5.57 -14.09
N PRO A 40 -2.85 4.46 -14.46
CA PRO A 40 -2.59 3.15 -13.87
C PRO A 40 -1.18 2.64 -14.14
N SER A 41 -0.49 3.17 -15.17
CA SER A 41 0.87 2.76 -15.53
C SER A 41 1.91 3.08 -14.44
N THR A 42 1.58 4.02 -13.55
CA THR A 42 2.47 4.47 -12.49
C THR A 42 2.31 3.68 -11.18
N LEU A 43 1.31 2.81 -11.09
CA LEU A 43 1.11 1.93 -9.95
C LEU A 43 2.03 0.70 -10.02
N PRO A 44 2.51 0.19 -8.88
CA PRO A 44 2.37 0.74 -7.52
C PRO A 44 3.46 1.77 -7.16
N VAL A 45 4.39 2.04 -8.07
CA VAL A 45 5.66 2.75 -7.80
C VAL A 45 5.44 4.14 -7.22
N THR A 46 4.58 4.97 -7.84
CA THR A 46 4.30 6.33 -7.36
C THR A 46 3.75 6.33 -5.94
N LEU A 47 2.83 5.42 -5.64
CA LEU A 47 2.24 5.30 -4.31
C LEU A 47 3.32 4.96 -3.26
N LEU A 48 4.18 3.98 -3.56
CA LEU A 48 5.26 3.56 -2.66
C LEU A 48 6.24 4.69 -2.38
N ILE A 49 6.65 5.44 -3.41
CA ILE A 49 7.58 6.56 -3.29
C ILE A 49 6.97 7.67 -2.42
N LEU A 50 5.72 8.04 -2.65
CA LEU A 50 5.05 9.11 -1.91
C LEU A 50 4.78 8.76 -0.44
N MET A 51 4.60 7.47 -0.14
CA MET A 51 4.44 7.00 1.24
C MET A 51 5.69 7.15 2.10
N LEU A 52 6.89 7.14 1.50
CA LEU A 52 8.15 7.27 2.26
C LEU A 52 8.26 8.59 3.05
N PRO A 53 8.19 9.78 2.41
CA PRO A 53 8.27 11.04 3.14
C PRO A 53 7.08 11.24 4.09
N LEU A 54 5.87 10.82 3.69
CA LEU A 54 4.68 10.95 4.54
C LEU A 54 4.82 10.13 5.83
N ASN A 55 5.13 8.84 5.71
CA ASN A 55 5.31 7.97 6.88
C ASN A 55 6.49 8.42 7.74
N PHE A 56 7.56 8.94 7.12
CA PHE A 56 8.70 9.48 7.86
C PHE A 56 8.29 10.69 8.72
N ILE A 57 7.56 11.66 8.16
CA ILE A 57 7.10 12.85 8.89
C ILE A 57 6.17 12.44 10.03
N VAL A 58 5.21 11.53 9.77
CA VAL A 58 4.30 11.03 10.80
C VAL A 58 5.06 10.30 11.90
N ALA A 59 5.99 9.40 11.54
CA ALA A 59 6.80 8.68 12.51
C ALA A 59 7.69 9.61 13.34
N TRP A 60 8.24 10.68 12.73
CA TRP A 60 9.02 11.68 13.43
C TRP A 60 8.18 12.49 14.44
N ARG A 61 6.99 12.93 14.00
CA ARG A 61 6.03 13.69 14.82
C ARG A 61 5.55 12.86 16.01
N GLU A 62 5.16 11.62 15.77
CA GLU A 62 4.55 10.71 16.76
C GLU A 62 5.56 9.77 17.42
N ARG A 63 6.87 10.03 17.31
CA ARG A 63 7.93 9.09 17.74
C ARG A 63 7.84 8.57 19.18
N ALA A 64 7.22 9.34 20.06
CA ALA A 64 7.03 8.98 21.47
C ALA A 64 5.89 7.97 21.68
N ALA A 65 4.91 7.95 20.77
CA ALA A 65 3.75 7.05 20.79
C ALA A 65 3.97 5.77 19.96
N ILE A 66 5.13 5.62 19.30
CA ILE A 66 5.43 4.43 18.49
C ILE A 66 5.68 3.23 19.41
N ASP A 67 4.86 2.19 19.28
CA ASP A 67 5.19 0.87 19.76
C ASP A 67 6.35 0.30 18.93
N ARG A 68 7.56 0.37 19.50
CA ARG A 68 8.78 -0.09 18.83
C ARG A 68 8.79 -1.60 18.61
N SER A 69 8.22 -2.37 19.55
CA SER A 69 8.21 -3.83 19.45
C SER A 69 7.31 -4.27 18.28
N GLY A 70 6.08 -3.76 18.24
CA GLY A 70 5.17 -3.99 17.13
C GLY A 70 5.71 -3.48 15.80
N ALA A 71 6.28 -2.27 15.78
CA ALA A 71 6.86 -1.68 14.57
C ALA A 71 8.01 -2.53 14.02
N THR A 72 8.93 -3.01 14.87
CA THR A 72 10.05 -3.87 14.44
C THR A 72 9.55 -5.22 13.93
N TRP A 73 8.59 -5.84 14.62
CA TRP A 73 8.01 -7.12 14.18
C TRP A 73 7.34 -7.00 12.80
N ILE A 74 6.48 -5.98 12.63
CA ILE A 74 5.79 -5.72 11.36
C ILE A 74 6.80 -5.39 10.26
N THR A 75 7.80 -4.55 10.55
CA THR A 75 8.82 -4.16 9.57
C THR A 75 9.68 -5.36 9.15
N GLY A 76 10.09 -6.19 10.10
CA GLY A 76 10.82 -7.43 9.81
C GLY A 76 10.01 -8.39 8.95
N GLY A 77 8.73 -8.59 9.29
CA GLY A 77 7.80 -9.40 8.50
C GLY A 77 7.61 -8.86 7.08
N ARG A 78 7.46 -7.54 6.91
CA ARG A 78 7.35 -6.89 5.58
C ARG A 78 8.62 -7.03 4.77
N PHE A 79 9.77 -6.84 5.40
CA PHE A 79 11.07 -6.98 4.75
C PHE A 79 11.24 -8.41 4.21
N LEU A 80 11.14 -9.42 5.08
CA LEU A 80 11.23 -10.83 4.70
C LEU A 80 10.18 -11.21 3.67
N GLY A 81 8.92 -10.80 3.88
CA GLY A 81 7.82 -11.05 2.95
C GLY A 81 8.03 -10.45 1.57
N THR A 82 8.73 -9.31 1.46
CA THR A 82 9.06 -8.68 0.17
C THR A 82 10.04 -9.55 -0.63
N PHE A 83 11.09 -10.07 0.01
CA PHE A 83 12.04 -10.97 -0.66
C PHE A 83 11.41 -12.31 -1.02
N LEU A 84 10.60 -12.88 -0.12
CA LEU A 84 9.86 -14.11 -0.41
C LEU A 84 8.88 -13.91 -1.56
N GLY A 85 8.13 -12.81 -1.56
CA GLY A 85 7.24 -12.43 -2.66
C GLY A 85 8.00 -12.27 -3.97
N MET A 86 9.15 -11.59 -3.95
CA MET A 86 10.01 -11.46 -5.12
C MET A 86 10.54 -12.82 -5.62
N ALA A 87 10.94 -13.72 -4.72
CA ALA A 87 11.36 -15.07 -5.10
C ALA A 87 10.24 -15.83 -5.81
N VAL A 88 9.00 -15.72 -5.31
CA VAL A 88 7.81 -16.30 -5.96
C VAL A 88 7.56 -15.66 -7.33
N LEU A 89 7.66 -14.33 -7.44
CA LEU A 89 7.49 -13.61 -8.71
C LEU A 89 8.49 -14.06 -9.78
N VAL A 90 9.73 -14.34 -9.39
CA VAL A 90 10.79 -14.80 -10.31
C VAL A 90 10.65 -16.30 -10.62
N ALA A 91 10.17 -17.10 -9.67
CA ALA A 91 10.04 -18.55 -9.83
C ALA A 91 8.80 -18.98 -10.64
N LEU A 92 7.72 -18.20 -10.62
CA LEU A 92 6.46 -18.54 -11.27
C LEU A 92 6.28 -17.82 -12.61
N SER A 93 5.64 -18.50 -13.56
CA SER A 93 5.13 -17.85 -14.77
C SER A 93 3.96 -16.91 -14.45
N VAL A 94 3.72 -15.91 -15.32
CA VAL A 94 2.61 -14.94 -15.17
C VAL A 94 1.27 -15.65 -14.93
N ARG A 95 0.98 -16.71 -15.71
CA ARG A 95 -0.26 -17.49 -15.55
C ARG A 95 -0.36 -18.20 -14.20
N GLN A 96 0.74 -18.74 -13.68
CA GLN A 96 0.75 -19.37 -12.36
C GLN A 96 0.56 -18.33 -11.26
N LEU A 97 1.15 -17.14 -11.41
CA LEU A 97 0.97 -16.04 -10.48
C LEU A 97 -0.48 -15.56 -10.45
N GLU A 98 -1.11 -15.36 -11.62
CA GLU A 98 -2.52 -14.99 -11.73
C GLU A 98 -3.45 -16.00 -11.04
N ILE A 99 -3.22 -17.30 -11.29
CA ILE A 99 -4.00 -18.37 -10.65
C ILE A 99 -3.78 -18.37 -9.14
N ALA A 100 -2.53 -18.24 -8.68
CA ALA A 100 -2.20 -18.21 -7.26
C ALA A 100 -2.87 -17.03 -6.56
N VAL A 101 -2.72 -15.82 -7.11
CA VAL A 101 -3.36 -14.59 -6.57
C VAL A 101 -4.87 -14.74 -6.54
N GLY A 102 -5.49 -15.22 -7.62
CA GLY A 102 -6.94 -15.46 -7.68
C GLY A 102 -7.40 -16.46 -6.62
N LEU A 103 -6.69 -17.59 -6.48
CA LEU A 103 -6.99 -18.61 -5.48
C LEU A 103 -6.87 -18.07 -4.05
N PHE A 104 -5.78 -17.37 -3.73
CA PHE A 104 -5.59 -16.76 -2.42
C PHE A 104 -6.65 -15.69 -2.13
N THR A 105 -7.08 -14.93 -3.13
CA THR A 105 -8.14 -13.92 -2.98
C THR A 105 -9.48 -14.58 -2.65
N VAL A 106 -9.85 -15.64 -3.36
CA VAL A 106 -11.09 -16.40 -3.07
C VAL A 106 -11.02 -17.06 -1.70
N LEU A 107 -9.90 -17.70 -1.36
CA LEU A 107 -9.69 -18.29 -0.03
C LEU A 107 -9.82 -17.23 1.08
N ALA A 108 -9.19 -16.07 0.92
CA ALA A 108 -9.28 -14.97 1.88
C ALA A 108 -10.74 -14.49 2.05
N ALA A 109 -11.49 -14.36 0.95
CA ALA A 109 -12.90 -13.99 1.00
C ALA A 109 -13.76 -15.05 1.72
N VAL A 110 -13.54 -16.34 1.46
CA VAL A 110 -14.25 -17.43 2.16
C VAL A 110 -13.92 -17.43 3.65
N VAL A 111 -12.66 -17.28 4.01
CA VAL A 111 -12.23 -17.20 5.42
C VAL A 111 -12.87 -16.00 6.11
N ALA A 112 -12.89 -14.83 5.44
CA ALA A 112 -13.53 -13.63 5.98
C ALA A 112 -15.03 -13.81 6.20
N LEU A 113 -15.74 -14.51 5.30
CA LEU A 113 -17.16 -14.83 5.45
C LEU A 113 -17.43 -15.82 6.59
N ALA A 114 -16.49 -16.71 6.87
CA ALA A 114 -16.60 -17.71 7.94
C ALA A 114 -16.13 -17.21 9.31
N ALA A 115 -15.46 -16.05 9.37
CA ALA A 115 -14.96 -15.50 10.61
C ALA A 115 -16.13 -15.06 11.52
N PRO A 116 -16.10 -15.41 12.82
CA PRO A 116 -17.10 -14.91 13.77
C PRO A 116 -17.01 -13.38 13.89
N PRO A 117 -18.13 -12.70 14.20
CA PRO A 117 -18.17 -11.24 14.38
C PRO A 117 -17.34 -10.76 15.58
#